data_AF-A0A0K2RKR6-F1
#
_entry.id   AF-A0A0K2RKR6-F1
#
_cell.length_a   1.000
_cell.length_b   1.000
_cell.length_c   1.000
_cell.angle_alpha   90.00
_cell.angle_beta   90.00
_cell.angle_gamma   90.00
#
_symmetry.space_group_name_H-M   'P 1'
#
loop_
_entity.id
_entity.type
_entity.pdbx_description
1 polymer ?
#
loop_
_entity_poly.entity_id
_entity_poly.type
_entity_poly.pdbx_seq_one_letter_code
_entity_poly.pdbx_strand_id
1 'polypeptide(L)'
;MGPGSAPLVLVFTLIGFLITFLFNADVDAQGGAYATGVLVLMTSAAVAVTLSARRLRQRKRTVGFGVIALVFIYTTIANIFERPEGIRIAAIFIVGIIVISLLSRIRRSFELHATHVHLDRQALEFMSTNLSGPIALIAHEPLRLTAEAYRDKLTSAIEVSHIPVDYQALFLEVIVDDSSDFETALEVHGVVRHGHQILEVHGPVVPNTIASVLLHIRDVTGLMPHIYFRWTEGNPVINLLRFLFLGEGEIAPVTREVLREAEPDVSRRPWVHVG
;
A
#
# COMPACT_ATOMS: atom_id res chain seq x y z
N MET A 1 -6.34 -11.65 25.70
CA MET A 1 -5.22 -11.66 24.74
C MET A 1 -5.79 -11.27 23.38
N GLY A 2 -5.50 -10.05 22.91
CA GLY A 2 -6.09 -9.53 21.67
C GLY A 2 -5.43 -10.15 20.42
N PRO A 3 -6.19 -10.31 19.32
CA PRO A 3 -5.74 -10.99 18.09
C PRO A 3 -4.61 -10.25 17.33
N GLY A 4 -4.16 -9.08 17.78
CA GLY A 4 -3.07 -8.32 17.17
C GLY A 4 -1.64 -8.78 17.51
N SER A 5 -1.45 -9.80 18.36
CA SER A 5 -0.12 -10.26 18.82
C SER A 5 0.43 -11.48 18.05
N ALA A 6 -0.42 -12.26 17.40
CA ALA A 6 -0.02 -13.49 16.70
C ALA A 6 0.90 -13.27 15.48
N PRO A 7 0.72 -12.23 14.63
CA PRO A 7 1.55 -12.05 13.44
C PRO A 7 2.98 -11.63 13.80
N LEU A 8 3.12 -10.68 14.72
CA LEU A 8 4.43 -10.12 15.10
C LEU A 8 5.31 -11.17 15.81
N VAL A 9 4.70 -12.00 16.67
CA VAL A 9 5.39 -13.09 17.35
C VAL A 9 5.89 -14.12 16.35
N LEU A 10 5.09 -14.49 15.34
CA LEU A 10 5.51 -15.39 14.27
C LEU A 10 6.72 -14.84 13.50
N VAL A 11 6.70 -13.53 13.18
CA VAL A 11 7.82 -12.86 12.49
C VAL A 11 9.09 -12.91 13.33
N PHE A 12 9.03 -12.50 14.60
CA PHE A 12 10.20 -12.57 15.48
C PHE A 12 10.71 -13.99 15.71
N THR A 13 9.80 -14.95 15.79
CA THR A 13 10.15 -16.38 15.93
C THR A 13 10.89 -16.86 14.69
N LEU A 14 10.37 -16.59 13.48
CA LEU A 14 11.00 -17.00 12.22
C LEU A 14 12.39 -16.37 12.04
N ILE A 15 12.51 -15.05 12.31
CA ILE A 15 13.80 -14.35 12.26
C ILE A 15 14.76 -14.92 13.31
N GLY A 16 14.28 -15.23 14.52
CA GLY A 16 15.08 -15.86 15.57
C GLY A 16 15.63 -17.22 15.16
N PHE A 17 14.82 -18.07 14.53
CA PHE A 17 15.28 -19.34 13.97
C PHE A 17 16.29 -19.14 12.83
N LEU A 18 16.05 -18.20 11.93
CA LEU A 18 16.96 -17.88 10.83
C LEU A 18 18.33 -17.43 11.35
N ILE A 19 18.38 -16.56 12.35
CA ILE A 19 19.64 -16.11 12.96
C ILE A 19 20.33 -17.27 13.68
N THR A 20 19.59 -18.09 14.42
CA THR A 20 20.15 -19.27 15.09
C THR A 20 20.81 -20.21 14.07
N PHE A 21 20.19 -20.41 12.92
CA PHE A 21 20.72 -21.23 11.83
C PHE A 21 21.97 -20.59 11.18
N LEU A 22 21.90 -19.30 10.82
CA LEU A 22 23.01 -18.59 10.17
C LEU A 22 24.26 -18.48 11.04
N PHE A 23 24.08 -18.43 12.36
CA PHE A 23 25.17 -18.38 13.34
C PHE A 23 25.46 -19.73 13.98
N ASN A 24 24.91 -20.81 13.43
CA ASN A 24 25.18 -22.19 13.85
C ASN A 24 25.00 -22.41 15.37
N ALA A 25 24.03 -21.73 15.98
CA ALA A 25 23.77 -21.70 17.42
C ALA A 25 24.96 -21.29 18.31
N ASP A 26 25.91 -20.51 17.79
CA ASP A 26 27.09 -20.05 18.54
C ASP A 26 26.71 -18.95 19.54
N VAL A 27 26.84 -19.26 20.83
CA VAL A 27 26.46 -18.37 21.95
C VAL A 27 27.46 -17.21 22.12
N ASP A 28 28.73 -17.41 21.78
CA ASP A 28 29.77 -16.38 21.88
C ASP A 28 29.60 -15.33 20.77
N ALA A 29 29.24 -15.77 19.56
CA ALA A 29 28.88 -14.88 18.46
C ALA A 29 27.62 -14.06 18.79
N GLN A 30 26.63 -14.67 19.44
CA GLN A 30 25.39 -13.99 19.84
C GLN A 30 25.57 -13.06 21.05
N GLY A 31 26.44 -13.40 22.00
CA GLY A 31 26.79 -12.53 23.14
C GLY A 31 27.38 -11.18 22.70
N GLY A 32 28.14 -11.17 21.60
CA GLY A 32 28.64 -9.95 20.97
C GLY A 32 27.53 -9.02 20.42
N ALA A 33 26.39 -9.58 20.00
CA ALA A 33 25.23 -8.79 19.55
C ALA A 33 24.55 -8.07 20.71
N TYR A 34 24.42 -8.73 21.87
CA TYR A 34 23.85 -8.10 23.07
C TYR A 34 24.68 -6.90 23.53
N ALA A 35 26.00 -7.07 23.63
CA ALA A 35 26.92 -6.00 24.01
C ALA A 35 26.84 -4.81 23.03
N THR A 36 26.87 -5.09 21.72
CA THR A 36 26.71 -4.09 20.67
C THR A 36 25.37 -3.36 20.78
N GLY A 37 24.26 -4.08 20.97
CA GLY A 37 22.93 -3.50 21.07
C GLY A 37 22.77 -2.57 22.27
N VAL A 38 23.20 -3.00 23.46
CA VAL A 38 23.14 -2.19 24.68
C VAL A 38 24.02 -0.95 24.57
N LEU A 39 25.21 -1.08 24.01
CA LEU A 39 26.15 0.04 23.88
C LEU A 39 25.64 1.10 22.89
N VAL A 40 25.02 0.67 21.78
CA VAL A 40 24.33 1.58 20.85
C VAL A 40 23.17 2.30 21.55
N LEU A 41 22.34 1.59 22.33
CA LEU A 41 21.23 2.21 23.09
C LEU A 41 21.73 3.26 24.09
N MET A 42 22.77 2.94 24.86
CA MET A 42 23.39 3.88 25.81
C MET A 42 23.97 5.10 25.08
N THR A 43 24.61 4.89 23.93
CA THR A 43 25.15 5.97 23.09
C THR A 43 24.05 6.90 22.57
N SER A 44 22.97 6.34 22.02
CA SER A 44 21.82 7.11 21.56
C SER A 44 21.18 7.92 22.68
N ALA A 45 21.03 7.33 23.87
CA ALA A 45 20.50 8.03 25.05
C ALA A 45 21.42 9.18 25.49
N ALA A 46 22.73 8.95 25.58
CA ALA A 46 23.70 9.98 25.95
C ALA A 46 23.70 11.16 24.96
N VAL A 47 23.63 10.89 23.66
CA VAL A 47 23.51 11.92 22.61
C VAL A 47 22.18 12.67 22.73
N ALA A 48 21.06 11.96 22.89
CA ALA A 48 19.73 12.57 23.01
C ALA A 48 19.64 13.50 24.24
N VAL A 49 20.16 13.08 25.39
CA VAL A 49 20.21 13.89 26.61
C VAL A 49 21.12 15.10 26.43
N THR A 50 22.25 14.96 25.75
CA THR A 50 23.14 16.08 25.40
C THR A 50 22.42 17.12 24.54
N LEU A 51 21.71 16.69 23.49
CA LEU A 51 20.92 17.55 22.62
C LEU A 51 19.77 18.23 23.37
N SER A 52 19.09 17.49 24.26
CA SER A 52 18.02 18.03 25.10
C SER A 52 18.53 19.11 26.07
N ALA A 53 19.64 18.85 26.76
CA ALA A 53 20.28 19.82 27.66
C ALA A 53 20.75 21.08 26.91
N ARG A 54 21.25 20.92 25.67
CA ARG A 54 21.61 22.03 24.78
C ARG A 54 20.37 22.85 24.41
N ARG A 55 19.27 22.20 24.04
CA ARG A 55 17.99 22.85 23.68
C ARG A 55 17.42 23.67 24.84
N LEU A 56 17.53 23.16 26.07
CA LEU A 56 17.11 23.83 27.30
C LEU A 56 18.14 24.86 27.84
N ARG A 57 19.21 25.18 27.07
CA ARG A 57 20.26 26.14 27.40
C ARG A 57 21.01 25.84 28.72
N GLN A 58 21.04 24.59 29.17
CA GLN A 58 21.70 24.17 30.40
C GLN A 58 23.20 23.93 30.17
N ARG A 59 24.00 25.01 30.10
CA ARG A 59 25.42 24.99 29.66
C ARG A 59 26.29 23.97 30.40
N LYS A 60 26.26 23.94 31.74
CA LYS A 60 27.08 22.99 32.55
C LYS A 60 26.72 21.53 32.28
N ARG A 61 25.41 21.23 32.21
CA ARG A 61 24.89 19.88 31.93
C ARG A 61 25.17 19.44 30.50
N THR A 62 25.10 20.37 29.54
CA THR A 62 25.43 20.10 28.13
C THR A 62 26.87 19.63 27.98
N VAL A 63 27.81 20.29 28.67
CA VAL A 63 29.23 19.87 28.66
C VAL A 63 29.39 18.51 29.32
N GLY A 64 28.80 18.28 30.50
CA GLY A 64 28.88 17.00 31.19
C GLY A 64 28.32 15.84 30.36
N PHE A 65 27.10 15.97 29.84
CA PHE A 65 26.50 14.96 28.96
C PHE A 65 27.25 14.81 27.64
N GLY A 66 27.81 15.89 27.09
CA GLY A 66 28.62 15.84 25.88
C GLY A 66 29.88 14.99 26.05
N VAL A 67 30.57 15.10 27.19
CA VAL A 67 31.73 14.22 27.50
C VAL A 67 31.29 12.76 27.59
N ILE A 68 30.20 12.49 28.30
CA ILE A 68 29.64 11.13 28.43
C ILE A 68 29.27 10.55 27.05
N ALA A 69 28.61 11.34 26.20
CA ALA A 69 28.27 10.95 24.84
C ALA A 69 29.51 10.64 24.01
N LEU A 70 30.59 11.41 24.15
CA LEU A 70 31.84 11.19 23.43
C LEU A 70 32.51 9.87 23.86
N VAL A 71 32.52 9.56 25.16
CA VAL A 71 33.01 8.27 25.68
C VAL A 71 32.18 7.10 25.13
N PHE A 72 30.85 7.23 25.12
CA PHE A 72 29.96 6.19 24.59
C PHE A 72 30.08 6.01 23.07
N ILE A 73 30.28 7.09 22.31
CA ILE A 73 30.57 7.02 20.87
C ILE A 73 31.89 6.27 20.65
N TYR A 74 32.94 6.64 21.37
CA TYR A 74 34.25 6.00 21.25
C TYR A 74 34.17 4.50 21.56
N THR A 75 33.56 4.14 22.69
CA THR A 75 33.40 2.73 23.10
C THR A 75 32.54 1.95 22.11
N THR A 76 31.47 2.54 21.58
CA THR A 76 30.66 1.94 20.51
C THR A 76 31.50 1.63 19.28
N ILE A 77 32.29 2.60 18.80
CA ILE A 77 33.16 2.41 17.64
C ILE A 77 34.20 1.32 17.91
N ALA A 78 34.85 1.34 19.07
CA ALA A 78 35.83 0.32 19.44
C ALA A 78 35.21 -1.08 19.47
N ASN A 79 34.04 -1.23 20.12
CA ASN A 79 33.32 -2.50 20.19
C ASN A 79 32.88 -3.00 18.81
N ILE A 80 32.51 -2.10 17.88
CA ILE A 80 32.18 -2.46 16.49
C ILE A 80 33.37 -3.14 15.78
N PHE A 81 34.59 -2.65 16.01
CA PHE A 81 35.80 -3.26 15.44
C PHE A 81 36.20 -4.55 16.15
N GLU A 82 36.05 -4.62 17.48
CA GLU A 82 36.42 -5.80 18.27
C GLU A 82 35.42 -6.96 18.11
N ARG A 83 34.13 -6.65 17.97
CA ARG A 83 33.02 -7.62 17.95
C ARG A 83 32.11 -7.38 16.73
N PRO A 84 32.61 -7.59 15.49
CA PRO A 84 31.85 -7.31 14.26
C PRO A 84 30.59 -8.18 14.11
N GLU A 85 30.54 -9.33 14.78
CA GLU A 85 29.40 -10.25 14.74
C GLU A 85 28.10 -9.58 15.22
N GLY A 86 28.19 -8.64 16.17
CA GLY A 86 27.01 -7.94 16.66
C GLY A 86 26.31 -7.10 15.60
N ILE A 87 27.07 -6.40 14.75
CA ILE A 87 26.51 -5.64 13.63
C ILE A 87 25.95 -6.58 12.56
N ARG A 88 26.64 -7.70 12.27
CA ARG A 88 26.16 -8.66 11.27
C ARG A 88 24.79 -9.23 11.67
N ILE A 89 24.64 -9.64 12.93
CA ILE A 89 23.36 -10.11 13.48
C ILE A 89 22.29 -9.01 13.37
N ALA A 90 22.62 -7.79 13.80
CA ALA A 90 21.68 -6.66 13.72
C ALA A 90 21.26 -6.34 12.29
N ALA A 91 22.20 -6.34 11.32
CA ALA A 91 21.92 -6.09 9.92
C ALA A 91 21.00 -7.16 9.32
N ILE A 92 21.26 -8.44 9.59
CA ILE A 92 20.39 -9.54 9.16
C ILE A 92 18.99 -9.41 9.76
N PHE A 93 18.90 -9.05 11.05
CA PHE A 93 17.62 -8.83 11.73
C PHE A 93 16.83 -7.68 11.10
N ILE A 94 17.49 -6.54 10.84
CA ILE A 94 16.88 -5.38 10.19
C ILE A 94 16.40 -5.74 8.78
N VAL A 95 17.25 -6.37 7.96
CA VAL A 95 16.88 -6.81 6.61
C VAL A 95 15.72 -7.80 6.66
N GLY A 96 15.75 -8.77 7.57
CA GLY A 96 14.67 -9.74 7.76
C GLY A 96 13.34 -9.07 8.11
N ILE A 97 13.34 -8.11 9.05
CA ILE A 97 12.15 -7.32 9.38
C ILE A 97 11.67 -6.56 8.15
N ILE A 98 12.55 -5.86 7.43
CA ILE A 98 12.18 -5.08 6.25
C ILE A 98 11.55 -5.98 5.18
N VAL A 99 12.18 -7.11 4.86
CA VAL A 99 11.69 -8.07 3.86
C VAL A 99 10.33 -8.63 4.26
N ILE A 100 10.17 -9.10 5.50
CA ILE A 100 8.90 -9.66 5.96
C ILE A 100 7.81 -8.58 6.02
N SER A 101 8.16 -7.37 6.47
CA SER A 101 7.23 -6.23 6.50
C SER A 101 6.78 -5.86 5.09
N LEU A 102 7.70 -5.84 4.12
CA LEU A 102 7.39 -5.56 2.73
C LEU A 102 6.53 -6.67 2.11
N LEU A 103 6.87 -7.94 2.33
CA LEU A 103 6.06 -9.08 1.87
C LEU A 103 4.65 -9.07 2.48
N SER A 104 4.55 -8.79 3.78
CA SER A 104 3.25 -8.64 4.46
C SER A 104 2.46 -7.47 3.88
N ARG A 105 3.11 -6.34 3.59
CA ARG A 105 2.49 -5.18 2.97
C ARG A 105 1.99 -5.49 1.56
N ILE A 106 2.80 -6.17 0.75
CA ILE A 106 2.45 -6.61 -0.62
C ILE A 106 1.22 -7.52 -0.58
N ARG A 107 1.23 -8.57 0.25
CA ARG A 107 0.09 -9.49 0.35
C ARG A 107 -1.18 -8.78 0.75
N ARG A 108 -1.12 -7.97 1.81
CA ARG A 108 -2.27 -7.18 2.26
C ARG A 108 -2.74 -6.21 1.18
N SER A 109 -1.84 -5.63 0.38
CA SER A 109 -2.23 -4.72 -0.71
C SER A 109 -3.05 -5.39 -1.81
N PHE A 110 -3.00 -6.72 -1.94
CA PHE A 110 -3.80 -7.46 -2.92
C PHE A 110 -5.11 -8.04 -2.35
N GLU A 111 -5.35 -7.94 -1.03
CA GLU A 111 -6.59 -8.42 -0.41
C GLU A 111 -7.76 -7.45 -0.69
N LEU A 112 -8.94 -7.98 -1.01
CA LEU A 112 -10.15 -7.16 -1.09
C LEU A 112 -10.53 -6.72 0.33
N HIS A 113 -10.46 -5.41 0.58
CA HIS A 113 -10.75 -4.85 1.91
C HIS A 113 -12.26 -4.68 2.14
N ALA A 114 -13.04 -4.54 1.07
CA ALA A 114 -14.48 -4.36 1.15
C ALA A 114 -15.17 -5.71 1.38
N THR A 115 -15.93 -5.83 2.47
CA THR A 115 -16.73 -7.03 2.73
C THR A 115 -18.12 -6.90 2.11
N HIS A 116 -18.60 -5.66 1.96
CA HIS A 116 -19.84 -5.33 1.26
C HIS A 116 -19.65 -4.10 0.38
N VAL A 117 -20.34 -4.07 -0.76
CA VAL A 117 -20.43 -2.89 -1.63
C VAL A 117 -21.91 -2.56 -1.72
N HIS A 118 -22.28 -1.30 -1.54
CA HIS A 118 -23.64 -0.80 -1.64
C HIS A 118 -23.71 0.20 -2.79
N LEU A 119 -24.59 -0.08 -3.74
CA LEU A 119 -24.90 0.82 -4.83
C LEU A 119 -26.13 1.64 -4.42
N ASP A 120 -26.03 2.97 -4.52
CA ASP A 120 -27.20 3.79 -4.36
C ASP A 120 -28.19 3.59 -5.52
N ARG A 121 -29.38 4.18 -5.36
CA ARG A 121 -30.43 4.05 -6.35
C ARG A 121 -30.00 4.57 -7.73
N GLN A 122 -29.25 5.67 -7.78
CA GLN A 122 -28.86 6.31 -9.03
C GLN A 122 -27.79 5.49 -9.77
N ALA A 123 -26.83 4.91 -9.06
CA ALA A 123 -25.85 3.97 -9.58
C ALA A 123 -26.52 2.72 -10.18
N LEU A 124 -27.53 2.18 -9.50
CA LEU A 124 -28.32 1.07 -10.03
C LEU A 124 -29.08 1.45 -11.30
N GLU A 125 -29.69 2.65 -11.32
CA GLU A 125 -30.40 3.16 -12.50
C GLU A 125 -29.45 3.30 -13.72
N PHE A 126 -28.23 3.82 -13.52
CA PHE A 126 -27.24 3.92 -14.59
C PHE A 126 -26.92 2.56 -15.23
N MET A 127 -26.72 1.53 -14.40
CA MET A 127 -26.41 0.19 -14.87
C MET A 127 -27.60 -0.52 -15.51
N SER A 128 -28.84 -0.20 -15.10
CA SER A 128 -30.05 -0.82 -15.65
C SER A 128 -30.30 -0.52 -17.12
N THR A 129 -29.64 0.51 -17.67
CA THR A 129 -29.75 0.90 -19.08
C THR A 129 -29.10 -0.12 -20.02
N ASN A 130 -28.09 -0.85 -19.54
CA ASN A 130 -27.41 -1.89 -20.32
C ASN A 130 -28.10 -3.24 -20.11
N LEU A 131 -28.95 -3.64 -21.06
CA LEU A 131 -29.72 -4.90 -21.00
C LEU A 131 -28.94 -6.12 -21.50
N SER A 132 -27.84 -5.92 -22.22
CA SER A 132 -27.00 -6.98 -22.77
C SER A 132 -25.59 -6.48 -23.07
N GLY A 133 -24.61 -7.38 -23.06
CA GLY A 133 -23.21 -7.07 -23.34
C GLY A 133 -22.42 -6.61 -22.11
N PRO A 134 -21.15 -6.20 -22.28
CA PRO A 134 -20.31 -5.81 -21.17
C PRO A 134 -20.69 -4.43 -20.62
N ILE A 135 -20.52 -4.23 -19.32
CA ILE A 135 -20.65 -2.90 -18.69
C ILE A 135 -19.32 -2.18 -18.87
N ALA A 136 -19.27 -1.18 -19.75
CA ALA A 136 -18.07 -0.41 -20.02
C ALA A 136 -17.86 0.68 -18.95
N LEU A 137 -16.74 0.58 -18.23
CA LEU A 137 -16.31 1.49 -17.17
C LEU A 137 -15.02 2.19 -17.55
N ILE A 138 -14.94 3.51 -17.43
CA ILE A 138 -13.75 4.29 -17.72
C ILE A 138 -13.18 4.79 -16.39
N ALA A 139 -11.95 4.37 -16.06
CA ALA A 139 -11.29 4.83 -14.85
C ALA A 139 -10.91 6.32 -14.99
N HIS A 140 -11.43 7.15 -14.09
CA HIS A 140 -11.20 8.59 -14.08
C HIS A 140 -10.65 9.08 -12.75
N GLU A 141 -9.77 10.08 -12.82
CA GLU A 141 -9.09 10.63 -11.65
C GLU A 141 -9.88 11.84 -11.12
N PRO A 142 -10.28 11.84 -9.83
CA PRO A 142 -11.16 12.87 -9.27
C PRO A 142 -10.51 14.27 -9.19
N LEU A 143 -9.21 14.40 -9.51
CA LEU A 143 -8.52 15.69 -9.58
C LEU A 143 -8.82 16.48 -10.87
N ARG A 144 -9.37 15.84 -11.92
CA ARG A 144 -9.60 16.46 -13.24
C ARG A 144 -11.08 16.58 -13.57
N LEU A 145 -11.80 17.44 -12.85
CA LEU A 145 -13.27 17.54 -12.93
C LEU A 145 -13.81 18.48 -14.03
N THR A 146 -12.99 18.87 -15.03
CA THR A 146 -13.42 19.77 -16.10
C THR A 146 -14.20 19.01 -17.19
N ALA A 147 -15.15 19.68 -17.85
CA ALA A 147 -15.92 19.07 -18.93
C ALA A 147 -15.04 18.58 -20.11
N GLU A 148 -13.93 19.27 -20.37
CA GLU A 148 -12.93 18.87 -21.37
C GLU A 148 -12.23 17.57 -20.98
N ALA A 149 -11.84 17.41 -19.71
CA ALA A 149 -11.19 16.19 -19.24
C ALA A 149 -12.07 14.93 -19.42
N TYR A 150 -13.37 15.01 -19.12
CA TYR A 150 -14.30 13.90 -19.37
C TYR A 150 -14.43 13.58 -20.86
N ARG A 151 -14.56 14.62 -21.70
CA ARG A 151 -14.69 14.45 -23.15
C ARG A 151 -13.45 13.81 -23.75
N ASP A 152 -12.28 14.33 -23.45
CA ASP A 152 -11.00 13.82 -23.96
C ASP A 152 -10.77 12.37 -23.51
N LYS A 153 -11.14 12.06 -22.26
CA LYS A 153 -11.03 10.71 -21.72
C LYS A 153 -11.96 9.74 -22.43
N LEU A 154 -13.22 10.12 -22.66
CA LEU A 154 -14.19 9.31 -23.40
C LEU A 154 -13.73 9.10 -24.85
N THR A 155 -13.34 10.16 -25.55
CA THR A 155 -12.84 10.09 -26.93
C THR A 155 -11.63 9.15 -27.02
N SER A 156 -10.66 9.30 -26.12
CA SER A 156 -9.49 8.40 -26.09
C SER A 156 -9.87 6.94 -25.86
N ALA A 157 -10.84 6.68 -24.97
CA ALA A 157 -11.28 5.32 -24.67
C ALA A 157 -11.99 4.69 -25.89
N ILE A 158 -12.79 5.47 -26.62
CA ILE A 158 -13.45 5.02 -27.86
C ILE A 158 -12.41 4.75 -28.95
N GLU A 159 -11.47 5.67 -29.19
CA GLU A 159 -10.48 5.59 -30.26
C GLU A 159 -9.48 4.45 -30.05
N VAL A 160 -8.98 4.27 -28.83
CA VAL A 160 -7.91 3.30 -28.54
C VAL A 160 -8.48 1.93 -28.20
N SER A 161 -9.56 1.89 -27.41
CA SER A 161 -10.09 0.63 -26.87
C SER A 161 -11.30 0.09 -27.62
N HIS A 162 -11.73 0.77 -28.70
CA HIS A 162 -12.85 0.37 -29.56
C HIS A 162 -14.13 0.08 -28.76
N ILE A 163 -14.42 0.90 -27.75
CA ILE A 163 -15.67 0.81 -27.00
C ILE A 163 -16.82 0.99 -27.98
N PRO A 164 -17.77 0.04 -28.09
CA PRO A 164 -18.84 0.16 -29.06
C PRO A 164 -19.72 1.38 -28.72
N VAL A 165 -20.00 2.20 -29.73
CA VAL A 165 -20.58 3.55 -29.60
C VAL A 165 -22.01 3.53 -29.06
N ASP A 166 -22.67 2.37 -29.15
CA ASP A 166 -24.00 2.08 -28.63
C ASP A 166 -24.02 1.82 -27.11
N TYR A 167 -22.86 1.61 -26.47
CA TYR A 167 -22.79 1.43 -25.02
C TYR A 167 -22.64 2.78 -24.31
N GLN A 168 -23.51 3.01 -23.34
CA GLN A 168 -23.39 4.16 -22.45
C GLN A 168 -22.29 3.86 -21.42
N ALA A 169 -21.05 4.26 -21.73
CA ALA A 169 -19.92 4.08 -20.85
C ALA A 169 -20.10 4.89 -19.56
N LEU A 170 -19.82 4.24 -18.42
CA LEU A 170 -19.85 4.84 -17.10
C LEU A 170 -18.44 5.24 -16.69
N PHE A 171 -18.28 6.36 -16.02
CA PHE A 171 -17.02 6.67 -15.35
C PHE A 171 -16.99 6.02 -13.97
N LEU A 172 -15.82 5.57 -13.53
CA LEU A 172 -15.59 5.12 -12.16
C LEU A 172 -14.51 6.01 -11.52
N GLU A 173 -14.89 6.69 -10.44
CA GLU A 173 -14.02 7.58 -9.69
C GLU A 173 -13.86 7.06 -8.27
N VAL A 174 -12.61 6.84 -7.86
CA VAL A 174 -12.30 6.49 -6.47
C VAL A 174 -11.72 7.71 -5.76
N ILE A 175 -12.38 8.14 -4.71
CA ILE A 175 -11.91 9.18 -3.79
C ILE A 175 -11.23 8.48 -2.62
N VAL A 176 -9.95 8.80 -2.40
CA VAL A 176 -9.15 8.23 -1.31
C VAL A 176 -9.34 9.08 -0.06
N ASP A 177 -10.00 8.50 0.95
CA ASP A 177 -10.18 9.14 2.26
C ASP A 177 -9.12 8.69 3.27
N ASP A 178 -8.72 9.62 4.13
CA ASP A 178 -7.73 9.40 5.21
C ASP A 178 -8.35 8.76 6.47
N SER A 179 -9.55 8.16 6.36
CA SER A 179 -10.26 7.67 7.54
C SER A 179 -9.62 6.39 8.07
N SER A 180 -8.99 6.52 9.24
CA SER A 180 -8.41 5.41 10.01
C SER A 180 -9.48 4.44 10.56
N ASP A 181 -10.76 4.81 10.42
CA ASP A 181 -11.94 3.97 10.61
C ASP A 181 -12.49 3.57 9.23
N PHE A 182 -11.82 2.65 8.55
CA PHE A 182 -12.39 2.08 7.33
C PHE A 182 -13.63 1.27 7.70
N GLU A 183 -14.80 1.84 7.40
CA GLU A 183 -16.04 1.10 7.38
C GLU A 183 -15.90 -0.09 6.44
N THR A 184 -16.49 -1.20 6.85
CA THR A 184 -16.39 -2.51 6.19
C THR A 184 -17.11 -2.54 4.83
N ALA A 185 -17.83 -1.46 4.50
CA ALA A 185 -18.66 -1.31 3.32
C ALA A 185 -18.19 -0.15 2.42
N LEU A 186 -18.17 -0.38 1.10
CA LEU A 186 -17.98 0.67 0.11
C LEU A 186 -19.34 1.20 -0.35
N GLU A 187 -19.56 2.51 -0.25
CA GLU A 187 -20.73 3.17 -0.80
C GLU A 187 -20.41 3.73 -2.19
N VAL A 188 -21.18 3.29 -3.18
CA VAL A 188 -21.06 3.71 -4.58
C VAL A 188 -22.24 4.60 -4.91
N HIS A 189 -21.95 5.86 -5.20
CA HIS A 189 -22.92 6.89 -5.54
C HIS A 189 -23.00 7.12 -7.05
N GLY A 190 -24.21 7.15 -7.58
CA GLY A 190 -24.44 7.57 -8.97
C GLY A 190 -24.44 9.09 -9.07
N VAL A 191 -23.48 9.68 -9.77
CA VAL A 191 -23.38 11.13 -9.97
C VAL A 191 -23.46 11.45 -11.46
N VAL A 192 -24.19 12.51 -11.83
CA VAL A 192 -24.13 13.08 -13.19
C VAL A 192 -23.28 14.34 -13.16
N ARG A 193 -22.19 14.36 -13.93
CA ARG A 193 -21.32 15.54 -14.06
C ARG A 193 -21.05 15.82 -15.54
N HIS A 194 -21.28 17.05 -15.97
CA HIS A 194 -21.10 17.49 -17.36
C HIS A 194 -21.81 16.60 -18.42
N GLY A 195 -22.94 15.98 -18.06
CA GLY A 195 -23.69 15.08 -18.94
C GLY A 195 -23.17 13.63 -18.98
N HIS A 196 -22.18 13.29 -18.17
CA HIS A 196 -21.65 11.93 -18.03
C HIS A 196 -22.15 11.28 -16.74
N GLN A 197 -22.41 9.97 -16.82
CA GLN A 197 -22.77 9.13 -15.67
C GLN A 197 -21.50 8.63 -14.98
N ILE A 198 -21.41 8.83 -13.67
CA ILE A 198 -20.23 8.54 -12.85
C ILE A 198 -20.68 7.66 -11.69
N LEU A 199 -19.94 6.58 -11.45
CA LEU A 199 -19.95 5.84 -10.20
C LEU A 199 -18.82 6.42 -9.34
N GLU A 200 -19.18 7.20 -8.33
CA GLU A 200 -18.26 7.79 -7.37
C GLU A 200 -18.23 6.90 -6.13
N VAL A 201 -17.04 6.51 -5.68
CA VAL A 201 -16.86 5.63 -4.52
C VAL A 201 -15.72 6.13 -3.65
N HIS A 202 -15.96 6.16 -2.35
CA HIS A 202 -14.95 6.47 -1.36
C HIS A 202 -14.28 5.19 -0.88
N GLY A 203 -12.95 5.15 -0.85
CA GLY A 203 -12.27 3.95 -0.38
C GLY A 203 -10.77 4.11 -0.10
N PRO A 204 -10.18 3.15 0.63
CA PRO A 204 -8.82 3.24 1.16
C PRO A 204 -7.74 3.24 0.08
N VAL A 205 -7.94 2.43 -0.96
CA VAL A 205 -6.91 2.10 -1.96
C VAL A 205 -7.58 1.95 -3.32
N VAL A 206 -7.20 2.81 -4.26
CA VAL A 206 -7.85 2.92 -5.59
C VAL A 206 -7.99 1.56 -6.31
N PRO A 207 -6.92 0.76 -6.51
CA PRO A 207 -7.04 -0.55 -7.16
C PRO A 207 -8.03 -1.51 -6.49
N ASN A 208 -8.00 -1.60 -5.16
CA ASN A 208 -8.81 -2.55 -4.40
C ASN A 208 -10.28 -2.12 -4.39
N THR A 209 -10.53 -0.82 -4.29
CA THR A 209 -11.87 -0.25 -4.41
C THR A 209 -12.45 -0.52 -5.80
N ILE A 210 -11.67 -0.25 -6.86
CA ILE A 210 -12.08 -0.56 -8.24
C ILE A 210 -12.41 -2.06 -8.37
N ALA A 211 -11.51 -2.95 -7.95
CA ALA A 211 -11.72 -4.39 -8.05
C ALA A 211 -12.97 -4.86 -7.30
N SER A 212 -13.20 -4.32 -6.10
CA SER A 212 -14.39 -4.63 -5.28
C SER A 212 -15.68 -4.20 -5.99
N VAL A 213 -15.70 -2.97 -6.53
CA VAL A 213 -16.84 -2.45 -7.28
C VAL A 213 -17.11 -3.27 -8.53
N LEU A 214 -16.08 -3.64 -9.30
CA LEU A 214 -16.23 -4.47 -10.49
C LEU A 214 -16.82 -5.85 -10.16
N LEU A 215 -16.29 -6.53 -9.15
CA LEU A 215 -16.82 -7.83 -8.73
C LEU A 215 -18.26 -7.72 -8.25
N HIS A 216 -18.59 -6.66 -7.50
CA HIS A 216 -19.96 -6.43 -7.06
C HIS A 216 -20.93 -6.14 -8.21
N ILE A 217 -20.54 -5.30 -9.17
CA ILE A 217 -21.36 -5.02 -10.36
C ILE A 217 -21.62 -6.32 -11.13
N ARG A 218 -20.60 -7.15 -11.32
CA ARG A 218 -20.76 -8.48 -11.94
C ARG A 218 -21.78 -9.33 -11.19
N ASP A 219 -21.67 -9.40 -9.87
CA ASP A 219 -22.51 -10.27 -9.06
C ASP A 219 -23.97 -9.80 -8.99
N VAL A 220 -24.23 -8.48 -9.03
CA VAL A 220 -25.59 -7.92 -8.99
C VAL A 220 -26.25 -7.89 -10.37
N THR A 221 -25.51 -7.56 -11.42
CA THR A 221 -26.06 -7.41 -12.77
C THR A 221 -26.00 -8.69 -13.60
N GLY A 222 -25.10 -9.62 -13.26
CA GLY A 222 -24.79 -10.80 -14.08
C GLY A 222 -24.02 -10.48 -15.36
N LEU A 223 -23.76 -9.20 -15.65
CA LEU A 223 -23.02 -8.76 -16.83
C LEU A 223 -21.53 -8.60 -16.50
N MET A 224 -20.67 -8.82 -17.50
CA MET A 224 -19.22 -8.72 -17.31
C MET A 224 -18.77 -7.25 -17.37
N PRO A 225 -18.17 -6.70 -16.28
CA PRO A 225 -17.64 -5.35 -16.30
C PRO A 225 -16.29 -5.31 -17.01
N HIS A 226 -16.11 -4.30 -17.86
CA HIS A 226 -14.87 -4.02 -18.57
C HIS A 226 -14.40 -2.64 -18.15
N ILE A 227 -13.26 -2.55 -17.47
CA ILE A 227 -12.67 -1.27 -17.08
C ILE A 227 -11.52 -0.86 -18.00
N TYR A 228 -11.54 0.39 -18.44
CA TYR A 228 -10.56 0.99 -19.34
C TYR A 228 -9.70 2.01 -18.60
N PHE A 229 -8.39 1.74 -18.59
CA PHE A 229 -7.37 2.64 -18.06
C PHE A 229 -6.57 3.29 -19.20
N ARG A 230 -6.05 4.49 -18.94
CA ARG A 230 -4.99 5.07 -19.77
C ARG A 230 -3.64 4.63 -19.20
N TRP A 231 -2.66 4.31 -20.05
CA TRP A 231 -1.29 4.04 -19.62
C TRP A 231 -0.77 5.20 -18.77
N THR A 232 -0.20 4.86 -17.62
CA THR A 232 0.57 5.81 -16.81
C THR A 232 1.92 6.01 -17.50
N GLU A 233 2.21 7.22 -17.96
CA GLU A 233 3.52 7.55 -18.53
C GLU A 233 4.59 7.52 -17.43
N GLY A 234 5.71 6.81 -17.64
CA GLY A 234 6.82 6.77 -16.69
C GLY A 234 7.61 5.47 -16.69
N ASN A 235 8.56 5.35 -15.75
CA ASN A 235 9.34 4.13 -15.55
C ASN A 235 8.56 3.17 -14.62
N PRO A 236 8.22 1.94 -15.08
CA PRO A 236 7.41 0.99 -14.32
C PRO A 236 8.04 0.58 -12.98
N VAL A 237 9.36 0.52 -12.88
CA VAL A 237 10.05 0.20 -11.62
C VAL A 237 9.86 1.32 -10.59
N ILE A 238 9.90 2.59 -11.03
CA ILE A 238 9.69 3.73 -10.14
C ILE A 238 8.24 3.78 -9.67
N ASN A 239 7.29 3.47 -10.55
CA ASN A 239 5.87 3.44 -10.21
C ASN A 239 5.52 2.29 -9.26
N LEU A 240 6.13 1.10 -9.45
CA LEU A 240 6.00 -0.01 -8.51
C LEU A 240 6.60 0.35 -7.13
N LEU A 241 7.78 0.96 -7.07
CA LEU A 241 8.37 1.40 -5.80
C LEU A 241 7.49 2.46 -5.13
N ARG A 242 6.95 3.42 -5.90
CA ARG A 242 6.00 4.40 -5.40
C ARG A 242 4.75 3.71 -4.84
N PHE A 243 4.24 2.66 -5.49
CA PHE A 243 3.11 1.89 -4.95
C PHE A 243 3.49 1.18 -3.64
N LEU A 244 4.65 0.52 -3.60
CA LEU A 244 5.12 -0.22 -2.43
C LEU A 244 5.41 0.69 -1.22
N PHE A 245 5.90 1.91 -1.44
CA PHE A 245 6.28 2.83 -0.37
C PHE A 245 5.15 3.82 -0.02
N LEU A 246 4.50 4.39 -1.03
CA LEU A 246 3.53 5.49 -0.93
C LEU A 246 2.09 5.08 -1.25
N GLY A 247 1.84 3.87 -1.78
CA GLY A 247 0.50 3.42 -2.20
C GLY A 247 0.04 3.95 -3.55
N GLU A 248 0.90 4.68 -4.27
CA GLU A 248 0.59 5.37 -5.53
C GLU A 248 1.46 4.85 -6.67
N GLY A 249 0.94 4.58 -7.88
CA GLY A 249 1.84 4.49 -9.04
C GLY A 249 1.40 3.61 -10.21
N GLU A 250 0.74 2.48 -9.97
CA GLU A 250 0.27 1.62 -11.09
C GLU A 250 -1.13 1.07 -10.82
N ILE A 251 -2.17 1.85 -11.15
CA ILE A 251 -3.55 1.45 -10.81
C ILE A 251 -3.99 0.24 -11.65
N ALA A 252 -3.75 0.26 -12.97
CA ALA A 252 -4.23 -0.77 -13.88
C ALA A 252 -3.66 -2.18 -13.61
N PRO A 253 -2.33 -2.40 -13.56
CA PRO A 253 -1.79 -3.74 -13.34
C PRO A 253 -2.08 -4.25 -11.93
N VAL A 254 -2.07 -3.36 -10.91
CA VAL A 254 -2.46 -3.75 -9.55
C VAL A 254 -3.94 -4.13 -9.49
N THR A 255 -4.83 -3.38 -10.14
CA THR A 255 -6.27 -3.74 -10.20
C THR A 255 -6.45 -5.12 -10.84
N ARG A 256 -5.74 -5.40 -11.94
CA ARG A 256 -5.77 -6.71 -12.59
C ARG A 256 -5.30 -7.83 -11.67
N GLU A 257 -4.25 -7.57 -10.88
CA GLU A 257 -3.69 -8.56 -9.97
C GLU A 257 -4.60 -8.82 -8.75
N VAL A 258 -5.21 -7.77 -8.19
CA VAL A 258 -6.26 -7.90 -7.15
C VAL A 258 -7.42 -8.75 -7.67
N LEU A 259 -7.90 -8.48 -8.90
CA LEU A 259 -8.95 -9.28 -9.53
C LEU A 259 -8.51 -10.73 -9.79
N ARG A 260 -7.23 -10.95 -10.09
CA ARG A 260 -6.66 -12.30 -10.32
C ARG A 260 -6.67 -13.14 -9.04
N GLU A 261 -6.28 -12.53 -7.94
CA GLU A 261 -6.24 -13.19 -6.63
C GLU A 261 -7.65 -13.43 -6.10
N ALA A 262 -8.57 -12.48 -6.27
CA ALA A 262 -9.94 -12.57 -5.79
C ALA A 262 -10.84 -13.52 -6.60
N GLU A 263 -10.71 -13.52 -7.93
CA GLU A 263 -11.46 -14.42 -8.81
C GLU A 263 -10.49 -15.18 -9.72
N PRO A 264 -10.07 -16.40 -9.34
CA PRO A 264 -9.15 -17.20 -10.14
C PRO A 264 -9.71 -17.62 -11.50
N ASP A 265 -11.04 -17.75 -11.64
CA ASP A 265 -11.70 -18.12 -12.89
C ASP A 265 -11.71 -16.96 -13.89
N VAL A 266 -10.97 -17.10 -14.98
CA VAL A 266 -10.84 -16.09 -16.03
C VAL A 266 -12.19 -15.77 -16.70
N SER A 267 -13.11 -16.74 -16.78
CA SER A 267 -14.42 -16.53 -17.41
C SER A 267 -15.37 -15.67 -16.56
N ARG A 268 -15.10 -15.61 -15.24
CA ARG A 268 -15.88 -14.82 -14.28
C ARG A 268 -15.18 -13.53 -13.88
N ARG A 269 -13.91 -13.34 -14.24
CA ARG A 269 -13.11 -12.18 -13.84
C ARG A 269 -13.44 -10.94 -14.68
N PRO A 270 -13.75 -9.78 -14.05
CA PRO A 270 -13.82 -8.50 -14.74
C PRO A 270 -12.58 -8.20 -15.59
N TRP A 271 -12.78 -7.58 -16.74
CA TRP A 271 -11.70 -7.32 -17.70
C TRP A 271 -11.06 -5.97 -17.46
N VAL A 272 -9.73 -5.94 -17.47
CA VAL A 272 -8.92 -4.72 -17.35
C VAL A 272 -8.24 -4.46 -18.68
N HIS A 273 -8.56 -3.32 -19.29
CA HIS A 273 -7.98 -2.84 -20.55
C HIS A 273 -7.07 -1.65 -20.27
N VAL A 274 -5.94 -1.59 -20.96
CA VAL A 274 -4.98 -0.47 -20.84
C VAL A 274 -4.65 0.04 -22.23
N GLY A 275 -5.00 1.30 -22.50
CA GLY A 275 -4.82 2.00 -23.77
C GLY A 275 -3.94 3.23 -23.65
#